data_AF-A0A819J1S6-F1
#
_entry.id   AF-A0A819J1S6-F1
#
_cell.length_a   1.000
_cell.length_b   1.000
_cell.length_c   1.000
_cell.angle_alpha   90.00
_cell.angle_beta   90.00
_cell.angle_gamma   90.00
#
_symmetry.space_group_name_H-M   'P 1'
#
loop_
_entity.id
_entity.type
_entity.pdbx_description
1 polymer ?
#
loop_
_entity_poly.entity_id
_entity_poly.type
_entity_poly.pdbx_seq_one_letter_code
_entity_poly.pdbx_strand_id
1 'polypeptide(L)'
;MEWGNNSLYKIMNQDLRSEDDSATIPWFNYLKLFETALKKLPTVKKCLWRGVDGTVNKNFVKGTEIIWRSVSSCSTSLNVIKDFLGKESNATLFMVEAVNGRNLHGYTRYPGENEVLLGPGTRLRVESDDLKHIGGLKVVHLVEIAENNDEILGTAMESVSVTSKP
;
A
#
# COMPACT_ATOMS: atom_id res chain seq x y z
N MET A 1 10.14 -11.04 -7.39
CA MET A 1 11.23 -10.04 -7.27
C MET A 1 12.54 -10.79 -7.01
N GLU A 2 13.41 -10.91 -8.03
CA GLU A 2 14.61 -11.79 -8.07
C GLU A 2 15.76 -11.41 -7.15
N TRP A 3 15.61 -10.36 -6.34
CA TRP A 3 16.69 -9.93 -5.48
C TRP A 3 16.72 -10.81 -4.24
N GLY A 4 17.92 -11.32 -3.93
CA GLY A 4 18.17 -12.20 -2.79
C GLY A 4 17.70 -11.57 -1.46
N ASN A 5 17.80 -12.33 -0.37
CA ASN A 5 17.23 -11.90 0.92
C ASN A 5 17.77 -10.56 1.44
N ASN A 6 18.90 -10.07 0.90
CA ASN A 6 19.53 -8.80 1.28
C ASN A 6 19.24 -7.64 0.32
N SER A 7 18.15 -7.71 -0.44
CA SER A 7 17.76 -6.59 -1.32
C SER A 7 17.28 -5.37 -0.54
N LEU A 8 17.53 -4.17 -1.07
CA LEU A 8 17.04 -2.90 -0.51
C LEU A 8 15.54 -2.96 -0.18
N TYR A 9 14.72 -3.44 -1.13
CA TYR A 9 13.28 -3.57 -0.95
C TYR A 9 12.91 -4.49 0.22
N LYS A 10 13.60 -5.63 0.38
CA LYS A 10 13.30 -6.60 1.45
C LYS A 10 13.70 -6.06 2.82
N ILE A 11 14.93 -5.56 2.95
CA ILE A 11 15.46 -5.05 4.23
C ILE A 11 14.66 -3.84 4.68
N MET A 12 14.48 -2.83 3.82
CA MET A 12 13.71 -1.64 4.16
C MET A 12 12.28 -2.00 4.58
N ASN A 13 11.60 -2.86 3.82
CA ASN A 13 10.23 -3.23 4.18
C ASN A 13 10.14 -4.12 5.42
N GLN A 14 11.20 -4.86 5.77
CA GLN A 14 11.27 -5.58 7.04
C GLN A 14 11.31 -4.57 8.20
N ASP A 15 12.20 -3.58 8.13
CA ASP A 15 12.34 -2.55 9.16
C ASP A 15 11.08 -1.69 9.27
N LEU A 16 10.46 -1.33 8.15
CA LEU A 16 9.19 -0.61 8.13
C LEU A 16 8.05 -1.39 8.78
N ARG A 17 8.08 -2.73 8.78
CA ARG A 17 7.06 -3.57 9.42
C ARG A 17 7.36 -3.87 10.88
N SER A 18 8.58 -3.57 11.35
CA SER A 18 8.99 -3.80 12.73
C SER A 18 8.04 -3.07 13.70
N GLU A 19 7.84 -3.62 14.89
CA GLU A 19 7.17 -2.91 15.99
C GLU A 19 8.12 -1.90 16.65
N ASP A 20 9.43 -2.05 16.45
CA ASP A 20 10.44 -1.09 16.89
C ASP A 20 10.53 0.08 15.90
N ASP A 21 10.01 1.24 16.30
CA ASP A 21 10.03 2.46 15.49
C ASP A 21 11.45 2.97 15.21
N SER A 22 12.43 2.63 16.07
CA SER A 22 13.82 3.02 15.84
C SER A 22 14.42 2.36 14.60
N ALA A 23 13.90 1.19 14.19
CA ALA A 23 14.30 0.50 12.97
C ALA A 23 13.96 1.30 11.69
N THR A 24 12.98 2.21 11.75
CA THR A 24 12.60 3.04 10.60
C THR A 24 13.50 4.27 10.43
N ILE A 25 14.15 4.74 11.49
CA ILE A 25 14.96 5.98 11.50
C ILE A 25 16.04 6.00 10.40
N PRO A 26 16.81 4.92 10.15
CA PRO A 26 17.81 4.89 9.08
C PRO A 26 17.24 5.17 7.69
N TRP A 27 15.96 4.89 7.49
CA TRP A 27 15.29 5.00 6.20
C TRP A 27 14.69 6.38 5.93
N PHE A 28 14.58 7.29 6.90
CA PHE A 28 13.86 8.56 6.76
C PHE A 28 14.31 9.40 5.55
N ASN A 29 15.61 9.56 5.34
CA ASN A 29 16.14 10.32 4.21
C ASN A 29 15.80 9.64 2.87
N TYR A 30 15.90 8.32 2.82
CA TYR A 30 15.53 7.55 1.63
C TYR A 30 14.02 7.62 1.37
N LEU A 31 13.18 7.43 2.40
CA LEU A 31 11.73 7.51 2.29
C LEU A 31 11.26 8.88 1.83
N LYS A 32 11.88 9.97 2.33
CA LYS A 32 11.59 11.33 1.87
C LYS A 32 11.88 11.50 0.37
N LEU A 33 13.04 11.01 -0.09
CA LEU A 33 13.39 11.05 -1.51
C LEU A 33 12.44 10.17 -2.34
N PHE A 34 12.16 8.96 -1.86
CA PHE A 34 11.32 7.97 -2.51
C PHE A 34 9.88 8.47 -2.66
N GLU A 35 9.26 8.97 -1.60
CA GLU A 35 7.93 9.59 -1.65
C GLU A 35 7.89 10.79 -2.59
N THR A 36 8.95 11.62 -2.60
CA THR A 36 9.05 12.75 -3.53
C THR A 36 9.07 12.28 -4.99
N ALA A 37 9.75 11.17 -5.28
CA ALA A 37 9.73 10.55 -6.60
C ALA A 37 8.34 9.97 -6.92
N LEU A 38 7.72 9.25 -5.98
CA LEU A 38 6.38 8.67 -6.15
C LEU A 38 5.32 9.73 -6.45
N LYS A 39 5.39 10.91 -5.84
CA LYS A 39 4.48 12.04 -6.10
C LYS A 39 4.53 12.54 -7.55
N LYS A 40 5.62 12.27 -8.28
CA LYS A 40 5.76 12.64 -9.71
C LYS A 40 5.19 11.59 -10.65
N LEU A 41 4.87 10.38 -10.15
CA LEU A 41 4.33 9.31 -10.97
C LEU A 41 2.81 9.45 -11.15
N PRO A 42 2.26 8.98 -12.29
CA PRO A 42 0.82 8.96 -12.50
C PRO A 42 0.09 8.19 -11.39
N THR A 43 -1.01 8.78 -10.90
CA THR A 43 -1.86 8.17 -9.88
C THR A 43 -2.80 7.15 -10.51
N VAL A 44 -2.98 6.01 -9.85
CA VAL A 44 -3.88 4.92 -10.23
C VAL A 44 -4.96 4.76 -9.17
N LYS A 45 -6.21 4.92 -9.59
CA LYS A 45 -7.42 4.71 -8.78
C LYS A 45 -8.13 3.44 -9.23
N LYS A 46 -7.70 2.27 -8.74
CA LYS A 46 -8.18 0.94 -9.18
C LYS A 46 -7.98 -0.10 -8.08
N CYS A 47 -8.60 -1.27 -8.22
CA CYS A 47 -8.25 -2.45 -7.45
C CYS A 47 -6.82 -2.90 -7.79
N LEU A 48 -5.98 -2.97 -6.76
CA LEU A 48 -4.63 -3.49 -6.81
C LEU A 48 -4.57 -4.86 -6.16
N TRP A 49 -3.81 -5.75 -6.76
CA TRP A 49 -3.64 -7.12 -6.32
C TRP A 49 -2.21 -7.33 -5.84
N ARG A 50 -2.04 -8.00 -4.70
CA ARG A 50 -0.73 -8.37 -4.18
C ARG A 50 -0.76 -9.80 -3.67
N GLY A 51 0.08 -10.64 -4.26
CA GLY A 51 0.33 -12.00 -3.79
C GLY A 51 1.51 -12.03 -2.83
N VAL A 52 1.37 -12.79 -1.75
CA VAL A 52 2.45 -13.12 -0.83
C VAL A 52 2.50 -14.64 -0.70
N ASP A 53 3.68 -15.20 -0.96
CA ASP A 53 4.00 -16.60 -0.67
C ASP A 53 4.05 -16.79 0.85
N GLY A 54 3.14 -17.60 1.41
CA GLY A 54 2.90 -17.75 2.84
C GLY A 54 1.63 -17.07 3.39
N THR A 55 1.19 -17.54 4.55
CA THR A 55 0.06 -16.95 5.28
C THR A 55 0.52 -15.79 6.16
N VAL A 56 -0.08 -14.62 5.96
CA VAL A 56 0.11 -13.49 6.86
C VAL A 56 -0.67 -13.75 8.16
N ASN A 57 0.08 -13.97 9.24
CA ASN A 57 -0.42 -14.22 10.60
C ASN A 57 -0.89 -12.92 11.29
N LYS A 58 -1.80 -12.20 10.63
CA LYS A 58 -2.50 -11.03 11.17
C LYS A 58 -4.00 -11.24 10.98
N ASN A 59 -4.79 -11.00 12.03
CA ASN A 59 -6.24 -11.03 11.92
C ASN A 59 -6.71 -9.71 11.29
N PHE A 60 -7.38 -9.80 10.15
CA PHE A 60 -8.01 -8.66 9.48
C PHE A 60 -9.49 -8.71 9.82
N VAL A 61 -9.88 -7.97 10.85
CA VAL A 61 -11.26 -7.89 11.32
C VAL A 61 -11.96 -6.77 10.58
N LYS A 62 -13.15 -7.05 10.03
CA LYS A 62 -13.95 -6.06 9.29
C LYS A 62 -14.11 -4.75 10.08
N GLY A 63 -13.99 -3.63 9.37
CA GLY A 63 -14.14 -2.29 9.91
C GLY A 63 -12.90 -1.74 10.61
N THR A 64 -11.87 -2.57 10.85
CA THR A 64 -10.63 -2.11 11.48
C THR A 64 -9.81 -1.24 10.52
N GLU A 65 -9.28 -0.12 11.01
CA GLU A 65 -8.31 0.69 10.29
C GLU A 65 -6.88 0.23 10.59
N ILE A 66 -6.03 0.21 9.58
CA ILE A 66 -4.62 -0.15 9.69
C ILE A 66 -3.75 0.86 8.93
N ILE A 67 -2.56 1.12 9.48
CA ILE A 67 -1.49 1.80 8.75
C ILE A 67 -0.67 0.76 8.01
N TRP A 68 -0.64 0.85 6.69
CA TRP A 68 0.18 0.01 5.84
C TRP A 68 1.62 0.53 5.85
N ARG A 69 2.44 0.09 6.80
CA ARG A 69 3.76 0.67 7.04
C ARG A 69 4.76 0.49 5.90
N SER A 70 4.70 -0.61 5.16
CA SER A 70 5.69 -0.95 4.12
C SER A 70 5.31 -0.44 2.72
N VAL A 71 6.30 -0.21 1.88
CA VAL A 71 6.10 -0.07 0.43
C VAL A 71 5.65 -1.43 -0.12
N SER A 72 4.60 -1.45 -0.94
CA SER A 72 4.12 -2.68 -1.55
C SER A 72 4.06 -2.57 -3.06
N SER A 73 4.78 -3.48 -3.72
CA SER A 73 4.60 -3.75 -5.15
C SER A 73 3.33 -4.56 -5.36
N CYS A 74 2.43 -4.03 -6.17
CA CYS A 74 1.14 -4.60 -6.52
C CYS A 74 0.99 -4.63 -8.05
N SER A 75 -0.02 -5.33 -8.54
CA SER A 75 -0.39 -5.32 -9.95
C SER A 75 -1.86 -4.93 -10.12
N THR A 76 -2.17 -4.29 -11.24
CA THR A 76 -3.57 -4.13 -11.69
C THR A 76 -4.11 -5.39 -12.38
N SER A 77 -3.27 -6.40 -12.62
CA SER A 77 -3.62 -7.65 -13.30
C SER A 77 -3.59 -8.82 -12.32
N LEU A 78 -4.75 -9.40 -12.03
CA LEU A 78 -4.84 -10.61 -11.22
C LEU A 78 -4.11 -11.80 -11.88
N ASN A 79 -4.03 -11.83 -13.21
CA ASN A 79 -3.31 -12.89 -13.93
C ASN A 79 -1.81 -12.89 -13.62
N VAL A 80 -1.21 -11.71 -13.45
CA VAL A 80 0.20 -11.57 -13.06
C VAL A 80 0.40 -12.10 -11.64
N ILE A 81 -0.54 -11.83 -10.73
CA ILE A 81 -0.40 -12.19 -9.32
C ILE A 81 -0.42 -13.69 -9.05
N LYS A 82 -1.01 -14.50 -9.94
CA LYS A 82 -1.04 -15.96 -9.80
C LYS A 82 0.36 -16.55 -9.60
N ASP A 83 1.36 -16.01 -10.29
CA ASP A 83 2.74 -16.49 -10.19
C ASP A 83 3.43 -16.11 -8.86
N PHE A 84 2.85 -15.16 -8.10
CA PHE A 84 3.36 -14.71 -6.81
C PHE A 84 2.72 -15.41 -5.61
N LEU A 85 1.68 -16.22 -5.81
CA LEU A 85 0.99 -16.93 -4.73
C LEU A 85 1.66 -18.26 -4.34
N GLY A 86 2.83 -18.59 -4.90
CA GLY A 86 3.52 -19.84 -4.63
C GLY A 86 2.78 -21.07 -5.18
N LYS A 87 3.42 -22.24 -5.11
CA LYS A 87 2.87 -23.49 -5.68
C LYS A 87 2.40 -24.51 -4.63
N GLU A 88 2.92 -24.47 -3.40
CA GLU A 88 2.95 -25.69 -2.57
C GLU A 88 2.17 -25.68 -1.26
N SER A 89 1.67 -24.55 -0.77
CA SER A 89 0.52 -24.41 0.15
C SER A 89 0.71 -23.22 1.08
N ASN A 90 -0.40 -22.54 1.38
CA ASN A 90 -0.50 -21.31 2.17
C ASN A 90 0.01 -20.05 1.44
N ALA A 91 -0.92 -19.19 1.07
CA ALA A 91 -0.63 -17.92 0.40
C ALA A 91 -1.61 -16.85 0.86
N THR A 92 -1.20 -15.59 0.77
CA THR A 92 -2.08 -14.46 1.06
C THR A 92 -2.26 -13.61 -0.19
N LEU A 93 -3.51 -13.47 -0.63
CA LEU A 93 -3.91 -12.54 -1.68
C LEU A 93 -4.54 -11.31 -1.04
N PHE A 94 -3.92 -10.16 -1.26
CA PHE A 94 -4.50 -8.87 -0.93
C PHE A 94 -5.19 -8.29 -2.16
N MET A 95 -6.43 -7.83 -1.96
CA MET A 95 -7.13 -6.94 -2.87
C MET A 95 -7.25 -5.58 -2.18
N VAL A 96 -6.72 -4.54 -2.80
CA VAL A 96 -6.73 -3.18 -2.26
C VAL A 96 -7.46 -2.26 -3.23
N GLU A 97 -8.59 -1.69 -2.83
CA GLU A 97 -9.21 -0.59 -3.55
C GLU A 97 -8.40 0.68 -3.28
N ALA A 98 -7.43 0.96 -4.15
CA ALA A 98 -6.49 2.07 -3.97
C ALA A 98 -6.97 3.33 -4.68
N VAL A 99 -6.72 4.48 -4.04
CA VAL A 99 -6.93 5.82 -4.60
C VAL A 99 -5.62 6.56 -4.86
N ASN A 100 -4.51 6.16 -4.22
CA ASN A 100 -3.18 6.76 -4.40
C ASN A 100 -2.11 5.79 -4.93
N GLY A 101 -2.50 4.73 -5.62
CA GLY A 101 -1.54 3.83 -6.29
C GLY A 101 -0.64 4.59 -7.26
N ARG A 102 0.64 4.22 -7.38
CA ARG A 102 1.62 4.90 -8.26
C ARG A 102 2.05 4.00 -9.40
N ASN A 103 1.75 4.41 -10.63
CA ASN A 103 2.10 3.64 -11.82
C ASN A 103 3.62 3.66 -12.06
N LEU A 104 4.24 2.49 -12.11
CA LEU A 104 5.68 2.34 -12.38
C LEU A 104 6.02 2.07 -13.86
N HIS A 105 5.05 2.18 -14.78
CA HIS A 105 5.31 2.03 -16.20
C HIS A 105 6.45 2.97 -16.67
N GLY A 106 7.42 2.42 -17.39
CA GLY A 106 8.63 3.12 -17.83
C GLY A 106 9.79 3.11 -16.83
N TYR A 107 9.56 2.72 -15.57
CA TYR A 107 10.60 2.62 -14.53
C TYR A 107 10.81 1.19 -14.02
N THR A 108 9.78 0.34 -14.11
CA THR A 108 9.87 -1.06 -13.69
C THR A 108 10.78 -1.89 -14.59
N ARG A 109 11.47 -2.88 -14.00
CA ARG A 109 12.24 -3.88 -14.73
C ARG A 109 11.35 -4.87 -15.49
N TYR A 110 10.10 -5.03 -15.06
CA TYR A 110 9.17 -6.02 -15.59
C TYR A 110 7.88 -5.35 -16.12
N PRO A 111 7.92 -4.73 -17.32
CA PRO A 111 6.77 -3.99 -17.86
C PRO A 111 5.47 -4.81 -17.98
N GLY A 112 5.59 -6.13 -18.17
CA GLY A 112 4.44 -7.05 -18.25
C GLY A 112 3.70 -7.24 -16.92
N GLU A 113 4.29 -6.87 -15.78
CA GLU A 113 3.66 -7.03 -14.47
C GLU A 113 2.57 -6.00 -14.18
N ASN A 114 2.44 -4.94 -15.00
CA ASN A 114 1.52 -3.82 -14.76
C ASN A 114 1.65 -3.26 -13.33
N GLU A 115 2.90 -3.06 -12.93
CA GLU A 115 3.29 -2.75 -11.56
C GLU A 115 2.77 -1.39 -11.09
N VAL A 116 2.15 -1.40 -9.91
CA VAL A 116 1.68 -0.21 -9.19
C VAL A 116 2.19 -0.29 -7.75
N LEU A 117 2.79 0.78 -7.25
CA LEU A 117 3.21 0.87 -5.86
C LEU A 117 2.07 1.39 -4.98
N LEU A 118 1.84 0.68 -3.88
CA LEU A 118 1.15 1.20 -2.70
C LEU A 118 2.21 1.77 -1.74
N GLY A 119 2.05 3.04 -1.37
CA GLY A 119 3.02 3.76 -0.55
C GLY A 119 3.08 3.28 0.90
N PRO A 120 4.19 3.55 1.61
CA PRO A 120 4.24 3.35 3.06
C PRO A 120 3.34 4.38 3.75
N GLY A 121 2.83 4.05 4.93
CA GLY A 121 1.93 4.94 5.68
C GLY A 121 0.50 5.02 5.13
N THR A 122 0.16 4.24 4.10
CA THR A 122 -1.19 4.24 3.51
C THR A 122 -2.22 3.80 4.56
N ARG A 123 -3.27 4.60 4.77
CA ARG A 123 -4.39 4.25 5.64
C ARG A 123 -5.35 3.33 4.91
N LEU A 124 -5.58 2.15 5.47
CA LEU A 124 -6.47 1.15 4.88
C LEU A 124 -7.54 0.74 5.89
N ARG A 125 -8.76 0.51 5.44
CA ARG A 125 -9.84 -0.11 6.21
C ARG A 125 -10.05 -1.53 5.71
N VAL A 126 -10.24 -2.46 6.65
CA VAL A 126 -10.65 -3.84 6.32
C VAL A 126 -12.12 -3.84 5.92
N GLU A 127 -12.41 -4.21 4.67
CA GLU A 127 -13.79 -4.17 4.13
C GLU A 127 -14.59 -5.43 4.50
N SER A 128 -13.92 -6.58 4.55
CA SER A 128 -14.50 -7.87 4.93
C SER A 128 -13.56 -8.63 5.84
N ASP A 129 -14.11 -9.53 6.66
CA ASP A 129 -13.30 -10.52 7.37
C ASP A 129 -12.51 -11.37 6.35
N ASP A 130 -11.36 -11.90 6.78
CA ASP A 130 -10.48 -12.66 5.90
C ASP A 130 -11.13 -13.98 5.44
N LEU A 131 -11.15 -14.20 4.13
CA LEU A 131 -11.62 -15.47 3.57
C LEU A 131 -10.47 -16.47 3.62
N LYS A 132 -10.69 -17.59 4.32
CA LYS A 132 -9.77 -18.73 4.35
C LYS A 132 -10.34 -19.85 3.50
N HIS A 133 -9.71 -20.12 2.36
CA HIS A 133 -10.13 -21.17 1.45
C HIS A 133 -9.51 -22.53 1.80
N ILE A 134 -10.19 -23.60 1.38
CA ILE A 134 -9.66 -24.96 1.45
C ILE A 134 -8.41 -25.02 0.55
N GLY A 135 -7.25 -25.35 1.12
CA GLY A 135 -5.95 -25.27 0.43
C GLY A 135 -5.03 -24.15 0.90
N GLY A 136 -5.43 -23.39 1.93
CA GLY A 136 -4.53 -22.46 2.64
C GLY A 136 -4.44 -21.06 2.03
N LEU A 137 -5.22 -20.75 0.99
CA LEU A 137 -5.32 -19.40 0.47
C LEU A 137 -6.11 -18.52 1.44
N LYS A 138 -5.49 -17.43 1.88
CA LYS A 138 -6.12 -16.34 2.62
C LYS A 138 -6.34 -15.15 1.70
N VAL A 139 -7.58 -14.64 1.62
CA VAL A 139 -7.91 -13.43 0.87
C VAL A 139 -8.26 -12.30 1.83
N VAL A 140 -7.64 -11.14 1.63
CA VAL A 140 -7.82 -9.94 2.45
C VAL A 140 -8.29 -8.80 1.55
N HIS A 141 -9.44 -8.20 1.89
CA HIS A 141 -10.01 -7.05 1.19
C HIS A 141 -9.80 -5.78 2.00
N LEU A 142 -9.05 -4.85 1.40
CA LEU A 142 -8.73 -3.54 1.97
C LEU A 142 -9.24 -2.43 1.07
N VAL A 143 -9.67 -1.33 1.69
CA VAL A 143 -10.05 -0.08 0.99
C VAL A 143 -9.16 1.04 1.51
N GLU A 144 -8.55 1.78 0.60
CA GLU A 144 -7.77 2.96 0.98
C GLU A 144 -8.68 4.08 1.47
N ILE A 145 -8.36 4.62 2.65
CA ILE A 145 -9.05 5.76 3.21
C ILE A 145 -8.46 7.01 2.56
N ALA A 146 -9.21 7.63 1.65
CA ALA A 146 -8.83 8.91 1.07
C ALA A 146 -8.83 9.98 2.18
N GLU A 147 -7.81 10.84 2.20
CA GLU A 147 -7.89 12.07 2.97
C GLU A 147 -8.94 12.98 2.29
N ASN A 148 -10.03 13.25 2.99
CA ASN A 148 -10.95 14.30 2.59
C ASN A 148 -10.20 15.64 2.71
N ASN A 149 -9.74 16.17 1.59
CA ASN A 149 -9.23 17.55 1.51
C ASN A 149 -10.30 18.62 1.83
N ASP A 150 -11.56 18.20 2.06
CA ASP A 150 -12.68 19.10 2.30
C ASP A 150 -12.65 19.76 3.69
N GLU A 151 -11.90 19.23 4.67
CA GLU A 151 -11.76 19.87 5.99
C GLU A 151 -10.73 21.02 6.02
N ILE A 152 -9.82 21.11 5.05
CA ILE A 152 -8.80 22.19 5.02
C ILE A 152 -9.35 23.45 4.32
N LEU A 153 -10.36 23.32 3.47
CA LEU A 153 -10.99 24.46 2.78
C LEU A 153 -12.03 25.19 3.64
N GLY A 154 -12.68 24.51 4.59
CA GLY A 154 -13.66 25.13 5.50
C GLY A 154 -13.03 26.16 6.44
N THR A 155 -11.86 25.85 7.02
CA THR A 155 -11.16 26.72 7.97
C THR A 155 -10.48 27.92 7.28
N ALA A 156 -10.07 27.75 6.02
CA ALA A 156 -9.49 28.85 5.23
C ALA A 156 -10.54 29.89 4.80
N MET A 157 -11.80 29.49 4.61
CA MET A 157 -12.88 30.41 4.23
C MET A 157 -13.46 31.18 5.43
N GLU A 158 -13.50 30.59 6.63
CA GLU A 158 -13.94 31.30 7.85
C GLU A 158 -13.00 32.42 8.29
N SER A 159 -11.71 32.36 7.95
CA SER A 159 -10.74 33.41 8.28
C SER A 159 -10.74 34.62 7.34
N VAL A 160 -11.48 34.57 6.22
CA VAL A 160 -11.52 35.65 5.20
C VAL A 160 -12.71 36.59 5.36
N SER A 161 -13.71 36.25 6.19
CA SER A 161 -14.96 36.99 6.28
C SER A 161 -15.18 37.74 7.60
N VAL A 162 -14.29 38.64 8.02
CA VAL A 162 -14.66 39.80 8.87
C VAL A 162 -13.71 40.98 8.62
N THR A 163 -14.19 42.00 7.88
CA THR A 163 -14.01 43.44 8.18
C THR A 163 -14.73 44.26 7.11
N SER A 164 -16.05 44.41 7.24
CA SER A 164 -16.74 45.57 6.68
C SER A 164 -16.77 46.68 7.74
N LYS A 165 -16.15 47.80 7.37
CA LYS A 165 -16.06 49.07 8.09
C LYS A 165 -17.41 49.62 8.57
N PRO A 166 -17.43 50.44 9.64
CA PRO A 166 -18.16 51.70 9.64
C PRO A 166 -17.36 52.82 8.95
#